data_AF-W4M5T5-F1
#
_entry.id   AF-W4M5T5-F1
#
_cell.length_a   1.000
_cell.length_b   1.000
_cell.length_c   1.000
_cell.angle_alpha   90.00
_cell.angle_beta   90.00
_cell.angle_gamma   90.00
#
_symmetry.space_group_name_H-M   'P 1'
#
loop_
_entity.id
_entity.type
_entity.pdbx_description
1 polymer ?
#
loop_
_entity_poly.entity_id
_entity_poly.type
_entity_poly.pdbx_seq_one_letter_code
_entity_poly.pdbx_strand_id
1 'polypeptide(L)' 'MITNDQELAVTQQRVGQFQDLLLQLRQHESPENYVLMASAYLLDIDKMNEEIRSYLAHPPTPQTPAVH' A
#
# COMPACT_ATOMS: atom_id res chain seq x y z
N MET A 1 -3.47 -9.58 3.14
CA MET A 1 -2.77 -10.65 2.39
C MET A 1 -3.31 -10.64 0.97
N ILE A 2 -2.46 -10.32 -0.01
CA ILE A 2 -2.80 -10.18 -1.43
C ILE A 2 -2.76 -11.56 -2.11
N THR A 3 -3.78 -11.89 -2.90
CA THR A 3 -3.95 -13.21 -3.53
C THR A 3 -4.03 -13.17 -5.05
N ASN A 4 -4.23 -11.99 -5.63
CA ASN A 4 -4.39 -11.80 -7.07
C ASN A 4 -3.94 -10.39 -7.50
N ASP A 5 -3.82 -10.18 -8.81
CA ASP A 5 -3.34 -8.92 -9.39
C ASP A 5 -4.31 -7.74 -9.16
N GLN A 6 -5.61 -8.00 -8.98
CA GLN A 6 -6.58 -6.95 -8.66
C GLN A 6 -6.35 -6.43 -7.23
N GLU A 7 -6.16 -7.33 -6.27
CA GLU A 7 -5.81 -6.97 -4.89
C GLU A 7 -4.44 -6.28 -4.80
N LEU A 8 -3.47 -6.71 -5.62
CA LEU A 8 -2.19 -6.04 -5.76
C LEU A 8 -2.37 -4.58 -6.20
N ALA A 9 -3.13 -4.35 -7.27
CA ALA A 9 -3.38 -3.01 -7.79
C ALA A 9 -4.10 -2.11 -6.77
N VAL A 10 -5.11 -2.64 -6.08
CA VAL A 10 -5.82 -1.91 -5.01
C VAL A 10 -4.89 -1.55 -3.86
N THR A 11 -4.02 -2.48 -3.44
CA THR A 11 -3.08 -2.24 -2.34
C THR A 11 -2.04 -1.19 -2.72
N GLN A 12 -1.49 -1.25 -3.95
CA GLN A 12 -0.56 -0.24 -4.46
C GLN A 12 -1.20 1.15 -4.54
N GLN A 13 -2.45 1.24 -5.02
CA GLN A 13 -3.19 2.50 -5.05
C GLN A 13 -3.35 3.08 -3.64
N ARG A 14 -3.68 2.25 -2.65
CA ARG A 14 -3.85 2.69 -1.26
C ARG A 14 -2.55 3.20 -0.65
N VAL A 15 -1.41 2.55 -0.94
CA VAL A 15 -0.08 3.05 -0.55
C VAL A 15 0.17 4.44 -1.13
N GLY A 16 -0.12 4.63 -2.43
CA GLY A 16 0.01 5.95 -3.07
C GLY A 16 -0.83 7.04 -2.40
N GLN A 17 -2.10 6.73 -2.10
CA GLN A 17 -2.99 7.65 -1.39
C GLN A 17 -2.45 8.05 -0.01
N PHE A 18 -1.89 7.12 0.74
CA PHE A 18 -1.27 7.43 2.04
C PHE A 18 0.00 8.27 1.90
N GLN A 19 0.80 8.04 0.86
CA GLN A 19 1.96 8.89 0.56
C GLN A 19 1.54 10.32 0.22
N ASP A 20 0.49 10.51 -0.58
CA ASP A 20 -0.06 11.83 -0.91
C ASP A 20 -0.58 12.55 0.34
N LEU A 21 -1.30 11.85 1.21
CA LEU A 21 -1.76 12.41 2.50
C LEU A 21 -0.58 12.84 3.38
N LEU A 22 0.48 12.04 3.46
CA LEU A 22 1.68 12.40 4.21
C LEU A 22 2.37 13.65 3.64
N LEU A 23 2.39 13.80 2.32
CA LEU A 23 2.91 15.00 1.67
C LEU A 23 2.07 16.24 2.01
N GLN A 24 0.74 16.12 2.03
CA GLN A 24 -0.15 17.20 2.46
C GLN A 24 0.07 17.57 3.93
N LEU A 25 0.16 16.58 4.83
CA LEU A 25 0.42 16.82 6.25
C LEU A 25 1.75 17.56 6.45
N ARG A 26 2.80 17.23 5.70
CA ARG A 26 4.10 17.94 5.75
C ARG A 26 4.00 19.43 5.40
N GLN A 27 3.02 19.82 4.59
CA GLN A 27 2.84 21.20 4.14
C GLN A 27 1.95 22.01 5.07
N HIS A 28 1.02 21.36 5.77
CA HIS A 28 -0.05 22.03 6.50
C HIS A 28 0.05 21.92 8.03
N GLU A 29 0.73 20.90 8.57
CA GLU A 29 0.80 20.66 10.00
C GLU A 29 2.10 21.17 10.63
N SER A 30 2.05 21.47 11.92
CA SER A 30 3.27 21.68 12.71
C SER A 30 4.09 20.38 12.78
N PRO A 31 5.41 20.43 13.02
CA PRO A 31 6.22 19.23 13.15
C PRO A 31 5.69 18.24 14.21
N GLU A 32 5.19 18.74 15.33
CA GLU A 32 4.63 17.93 16.42
C GLU A 32 3.34 17.21 15.99
N ASN A 33 2.42 17.93 15.34
CA ASN A 33 1.18 17.36 14.81
C ASN A 33 1.46 16.36 13.69
N TYR A 34 2.39 16.68 12.80
CA TYR A 34 2.81 15.78 11.72
C TYR A 34 3.27 14.44 12.28
N VAL A 35 4.16 14.43 13.28
CA VAL A 35 4.66 13.18 13.88
C VAL A 35 3.52 12.35 14.47
N LEU A 36 2.60 12.99 15.19
CA LEU A 36 1.44 12.33 15.78
C LEU A 36 0.55 11.69 14.71
N MET A 37 0.20 12.44 13.67
CA MET A 37 -0.72 12.00 12.62
C MET A 37 -0.09 11.02 11.61
N ALA A 38 1.18 11.21 11.25
CA ALA A 38 1.88 10.42 10.25
C ALA A 38 2.15 8.98 10.70
N SER A 39 2.29 8.75 12.01
CA SER A 39 2.72 7.46 12.58
C SER A 39 1.85 6.28 12.12
N ALA A 40 0.52 6.44 12.11
CA ALA A 40 -0.41 5.40 11.68
C ALA A 40 -0.29 5.11 10.17
N TYR A 41 -0.21 6.16 9.34
CA TYR A 41 -0.07 6.00 7.89
C TYR A 41 1.25 5.33 7.50
N LEU A 42 2.35 5.70 8.16
CA LEU A 42 3.66 5.09 7.93
C LEU A 42 3.65 3.60 8.29
N LEU A 43 3.07 3.24 9.44
CA LEU A 43 2.95 1.84 9.86
C LEU A 43 2.11 1.02 8.86
N ASP A 44 1.01 1.58 8.34
CA ASP A 44 0.17 0.90 7.38
C ASP A 44 0.84 0.78 6.00
N ILE A 45 1.60 1.80 5.56
CA ILE A 45 2.43 1.73 4.36
C ILE A 45 3.45 0.59 4.48
N ASP A 46 4.13 0.46 5.63
CA ASP A 46 5.12 -0.59 5.85
C ASP A 46 4.50 -1.99 5.73
N LYS A 47 3.36 -2.22 6.38
CA LYS A 47 2.62 -3.50 6.28
C LYS A 47 2.16 -3.78 4.85
N MET A 48 1.59 -2.79 4.16
CA MET A 48 1.11 -2.97 2.79
C MET A 48 2.27 -3.26 1.81
N ASN A 49 3.42 -2.59 1.99
CA ASN A 49 4.61 -2.86 1.20
C ASN A 49 5.17 -4.26 1.47
N GLU A 50 5.08 -4.77 2.70
CA GLU A 50 5.40 -6.17 3.01
C GLU A 50 4.48 -7.13 2.26
N GLU A 51 3.17 -6.88 2.25
CA GLU A 51 2.22 -7.72 1.50
C GLU A 51 2.47 -7.68 -0.01
N ILE A 52 2.71 -6.49 -0.59
CA ILE A 52 3.04 -6.30 -2.01
C ILE A 52 4.29 -7.10 -2.37
N ARG A 53 5.36 -6.94 -1.57
CA ARG A 53 6.61 -7.67 -1.76
C ARG A 53 6.40 -9.18 -1.67
N SER A 54 5.65 -9.63 -0.66
CA SER A 54 5.34 -11.04 -0.47
C SER A 54 4.61 -11.61 -1.68
N TYR A 55 3.60 -10.92 -2.20
CA TYR A 55 2.89 -11.34 -3.41
C TYR A 55 3.83 -11.42 -4.63
N LEU A 56 4.58 -10.35 -4.90
CA LEU A 56 5.48 -10.28 -6.05
C LEU A 56 6.69 -11.23 -5.98
N ALA A 57 7.04 -11.73 -4.80
CA ALA A 57 8.08 -12.73 -4.63
C ALA A 57 7.65 -14.13 -5.14
N HIS A 58 6.35 -14.36 -5.28
CA HIS A 58 5.83 -15.60 -5.85
C HIS A 58 5.77 -15.47 -7.38
N PRO A 59 6.19 -16.50 -8.13
CA PRO A 59 6.01 -16.50 -9.57
C PRO A 59 4.51 -16.44 -9.90
N PRO A 60 4.10 -15.75 -10.99
CA PRO A 60 2.71 -15.69 -11.39
C PRO A 60 2.20 -17.12 -11.59
N THR A 61 1.17 -17.50 -10.84
CA THR A 61 0.45 -18.75 -11.07
C THR A 61 -0.25 -18.64 -12.42
N PRO A 62 -0.13 -19.63 -13.32
CA PRO A 62 -0.88 -19.64 -14.56
C PRO A 62 -2.36 -19.46 -14.25
N GLN A 63 -2.93 -18.34 -14.67
CA GLN A 63 -4.37 -18.18 -14.68
C GLN A 63 -4.88 -19.21 -15.70
N THR A 64 -5.35 -20.36 -15.21
CA THR A 64 -6.07 -21.31 -16.07
C THR A 64 -7.21 -20.52 -16.69
N PRO A 65 -7.23 -20.30 -18.02
CA PRO A 65 -8.32 -19.56 -18.63
C PRO A 65 -9.59 -20.33 -18.34
N ALA A 66 -10.57 -19.65 -17.74
CA ALA A 66 -11.90 -20.21 -17.56
C ALA A 66 -12.39 -20.64 -18.94
N VAL A 67 -12.56 -21.96 -19.11
CA VAL A 67 -13.16 -22.54 -20.31
C VAL A 67 -14.61 -22.08 -20.32
N HIS A 68 -14.92 -21.10 -21.16
CA HIS A 68 -16.29 -20.72 -21.51
C HIS A 68 -16.80 -21.57 -22.67
#